data_AF-A0ABD6DQX3-F1
#
_entry.id   AF-A0ABD6DQX3-F1
#
_cell.length_a   1.000
_cell.length_b   1.000
_cell.length_c   1.000
_cell.angle_alpha   90.00
_cell.angle_beta   90.00
_cell.angle_gamma   90.00
#
_symmetry.space_group_name_H-M   'P 1'
#
loop_
_entity.id
_entity.type
_entity.pdbx_description
1 polymer ?
#
loop_
_entity_poly.entity_id
_entity_poly.type
_entity_poly.pdbx_seq_one_letter_code
_entity_poly.pdbx_strand_id
1 'polypeptide(L)'
;MAGLAAADRRAERAEVALLERQSYEEKRVNCGEGINDATLIPLEKTRANGFLNDVEGFELRIFSDRTHAPGGTDRLRDPRVRPGYVTDRDV
;
A
#
# COMPACT_ATOMS: atom_id res chain seq x y z
N MET A 1 2.11 8.70 2.15
CA MET A 1 2.67 7.72 3.11
C MET A 1 3.77 8.30 4.01
N ALA A 2 4.89 8.82 3.47
CA ALA A 2 6.04 9.23 4.30
C ALA A 2 5.77 10.33 5.34
N GLY A 3 5.01 11.38 4.99
CA GLY A 3 4.71 12.48 5.91
C GLY A 3 3.93 12.04 7.16
N LEU A 4 2.89 11.22 6.97
CA LEU A 4 2.11 10.65 8.08
C LEU A 4 2.95 9.74 8.97
N ALA A 5 3.78 8.86 8.37
CA ALA A 5 4.66 7.97 9.12
C ALA A 5 5.68 8.74 9.96
N ALA A 6 6.22 9.84 9.43
CA ALA A 6 7.13 10.71 10.16
C ALA A 6 6.40 11.42 11.33
N ALA A 7 5.18 11.92 11.09
CA ALA A 7 4.38 12.58 12.12
C ALA A 7 4.03 11.62 13.27
N ASP A 8 3.56 10.41 12.96
CA ASP A 8 3.23 9.35 13.93
C ASP A 8 4.42 9.04 14.86
N ARG A 9 5.60 8.82 14.28
CA ARG A 9 6.83 8.56 15.05
C ARG A 9 7.31 9.74 15.90
N ARG A 10 6.89 10.97 15.57
CA ARG A 10 7.33 12.19 16.26
C ARG A 10 6.33 12.68 17.30
N ALA A 11 5.05 12.31 17.18
CA ALA A 11 3.97 12.74 18.06
C ALA A 11 4.20 12.34 19.53
N GLU A 12 4.91 11.25 19.80
CA GLU A 12 5.28 10.85 21.17
C GLU A 12 6.30 11.77 21.85
N ARG A 13 6.99 12.62 21.07
CA ARG A 13 8.18 13.36 21.53
C ARG A 13 8.08 14.86 21.35
N ALA A 14 7.12 15.33 20.57
CA ALA A 14 6.90 16.74 20.28
C ALA A 14 5.47 16.98 19.82
N GLU A 15 5.02 18.23 19.93
CA GLU A 15 3.84 18.68 19.22
C GLU A 15 4.13 18.66 17.71
N VAL A 16 3.26 18.01 16.95
CA VAL A 16 3.41 17.83 15.50
C VAL A 16 2.12 18.26 14.80
N ALA A 17 2.26 19.15 13.82
CA ALA A 17 1.20 19.48 12.88
C ALA A 17 1.50 18.86 11.52
N LEU A 18 0.55 18.08 10.98
CA LEU A 18 0.60 17.57 9.61
C LEU A 18 -0.31 18.41 8.73
N LEU A 19 0.26 19.06 7.72
CA LEU A 19 -0.48 19.87 6.75
C LEU A 19 -0.58 19.10 5.45
N GLU A 20 -1.81 18.87 5.00
CA GLU A 20 -2.12 18.27 3.70
C GLU A 20 -2.84 19.31 2.85
N ARG A 21 -2.42 19.45 1.59
CA ARG A 21 -3.01 20.42 0.66
C ARG A 21 -4.38 19.98 0.17
N GLN A 22 -4.54 18.67 -0.05
CA GLN A 22 -5.76 18.08 -0.60
C GLN A 22 -6.80 17.83 0.51
N SER A 23 -8.05 18.26 0.29
CA SER A 23 -9.15 17.93 1.19
C SER A 23 -9.43 16.42 1.19
N TYR A 24 -10.02 15.89 2.25
CA TYR A 24 -10.23 14.46 2.37
C TYR A 24 -11.26 13.94 1.35
N GLU A 25 -12.28 14.74 1.08
CA GLU A 25 -13.36 14.48 0.14
C GLU A 25 -12.88 14.41 -1.32
N GLU A 26 -11.76 15.09 -1.62
CA GLU A 26 -11.11 15.06 -2.92
C GLU A 26 -10.04 13.97 -3.03
N LYS A 27 -9.74 13.22 -1.95
CA LYS A 27 -8.65 12.23 -1.94
C LYS A 27 -8.99 11.00 -2.77
N ARG A 28 -7.98 10.54 -3.49
CA ARG A 28 -7.99 9.33 -4.32
C ARG A 28 -6.62 8.65 -4.26
N VAL A 29 -6.60 7.31 -4.24
CA VAL A 29 -5.33 6.57 -4.41
C VAL A 29 -4.93 6.61 -5.88
N ASN A 30 -3.72 7.10 -6.17
CA ASN A 30 -3.26 7.31 -7.54
C ASN A 30 -1.78 6.96 -7.73
N CYS A 31 -1.40 5.71 -7.48
CA CYS A 31 0.00 5.29 -7.49
C CYS A 31 0.25 3.90 -8.09
N GLY A 32 -0.80 3.14 -8.45
CA GLY A 32 -0.63 1.78 -8.97
C GLY A 32 -0.13 0.78 -7.90
N GLU A 33 -0.36 1.09 -6.63
CA GLU A 33 0.12 0.31 -5.49
C GLU A 33 -0.69 -0.97 -5.30
N GLY A 34 -0.02 -2.08 -4.97
CA GLY A 34 -0.64 -3.26 -4.39
C GLY A 34 -0.74 -3.11 -2.88
N ILE A 35 -1.95 -3.20 -2.33
CA ILE A 35 -2.25 -2.95 -0.92
C ILE A 35 -2.82 -4.21 -0.31
N ASN A 36 -2.09 -4.80 0.64
CA ASN A 36 -2.43 -6.05 1.31
C ASN A 36 -3.45 -5.94 2.45
N ASP A 37 -3.63 -4.75 3.01
CA ASP A 37 -4.65 -4.48 4.02
C ASP A 37 -5.29 -3.11 3.73
N ALA A 38 -6.22 -3.12 2.78
CA ALA A 38 -6.91 -1.90 2.39
C ALA A 38 -7.89 -1.39 3.47
N THR A 39 -8.16 -2.17 4.53
CA THR A 39 -9.06 -1.77 5.62
C THR A 39 -8.51 -0.58 6.42
N LEU A 40 -7.19 -0.39 6.41
CA LEU A 40 -6.51 0.74 7.04
C LEU A 40 -6.69 2.05 6.28
N ILE A 41 -7.21 2.02 5.05
CA ILE A 41 -7.44 3.21 4.25
C ILE A 41 -8.91 3.63 4.42
N PRO A 42 -9.20 4.82 4.98
CA PRO A 42 -10.57 5.22 5.30
C PRO A 42 -11.40 5.71 4.10
N LEU A 43 -10.96 5.42 2.87
CA LEU A 43 -11.70 5.65 1.63
C LEU A 43 -12.54 4.43 1.30
N GLU A 44 -13.76 4.64 0.79
CA GLU A 44 -14.59 3.56 0.24
C GLU A 44 -13.86 2.86 -0.91
N LYS A 45 -13.97 1.52 -1.01
CA LYS A 45 -13.24 0.70 -1.98
C LYS A 45 -13.90 0.70 -3.36
N THR A 46 -13.98 1.87 -3.94
CA THR A 46 -14.59 2.09 -5.26
C THR A 46 -13.53 2.42 -6.29
N ARG A 47 -13.87 2.18 -7.56
CA ARG A 47 -13.04 2.59 -8.70
C ARG A 47 -12.76 4.10 -8.70
N ALA A 48 -13.74 4.91 -8.29
CA ALA A 48 -13.59 6.37 -8.19
C ALA A 48 -12.47 6.76 -7.20
N ASN A 49 -12.33 6.03 -6.10
CA ASN A 49 -11.28 6.22 -5.10
C ASN A 49 -9.94 5.54 -5.46
N GLY A 50 -9.84 4.95 -6.66
CA GLY A 50 -8.63 4.31 -7.17
C GLY A 50 -8.48 2.84 -6.80
N PHE A 51 -9.52 2.18 -6.28
CA PHE A 51 -9.49 0.74 -5.97
C PHE A 51 -10.04 -0.04 -7.17
N LEU A 52 -9.14 -0.61 -8.00
CA LEU A 52 -9.53 -1.23 -9.28
C LEU A 52 -9.90 -2.71 -9.14
N ASN A 53 -8.98 -3.49 -8.57
CA ASN A 53 -9.12 -4.93 -8.50
C ASN A 53 -9.03 -5.37 -7.04
N ASP A 54 -10.12 -5.95 -6.54
CA ASP A 54 -10.10 -6.73 -5.30
C ASP A 54 -9.41 -8.07 -5.61
N VAL A 55 -8.38 -8.39 -4.83
CA VAL A 55 -7.57 -9.60 -5.01
C VAL A 55 -7.57 -10.42 -3.74
N GLU A 56 -7.62 -11.75 -3.86
CA GLU A 56 -7.67 -12.65 -2.71
C GLU A 56 -6.35 -12.70 -1.91
N GLY A 57 -5.28 -12.14 -2.46
CA GLY A 57 -3.97 -12.04 -1.83
C GLY A 57 -2.86 -11.77 -2.83
N PHE A 58 -1.62 -11.73 -2.35
CA PHE A 58 -0.41 -11.50 -3.14
C PHE A 58 0.60 -12.63 -2.92
N GLU A 59 1.28 -13.06 -3.99
CA GLU A 59 2.42 -13.97 -3.88
C GLU A 59 3.72 -13.14 -3.75
N LEU A 60 4.50 -13.40 -2.69
CA LEU A 60 5.83 -12.81 -2.53
C LEU A 60 6.91 -13.82 -2.86
N ARG A 61 7.73 -13.51 -3.86
CA ARG A 61 8.95 -14.27 -4.21
C ARG A 61 10.17 -13.42 -3.90
N ILE A 62 11.06 -13.95 -3.05
CA ILE A 62 12.36 -13.35 -2.78
C ILE A 62 13.39 -14.09 -3.60
N PHE A 63 14.15 -13.37 -4.41
CA PHE A 63 15.26 -13.92 -5.18
C PHE A 63 16.57 -13.47 -4.54
N SER A 64 17.52 -14.38 -4.42
CA SER A 64 18.86 -14.08 -3.86
C SER A 64 19.73 -13.25 -4.80
N ASP A 65 19.38 -13.19 -6.09
CA ASP A 65 20.04 -12.39 -7.10
C ASP A 65 19.05 -11.71 -8.07
N ARG A 66 19.60 -10.90 -8.99
CA ARG A 66 18.82 -10.14 -9.99
C ARG A 66 18.49 -10.92 -11.26
N THR A 67 18.92 -12.18 -11.37
CA THR A 67 18.62 -13.01 -12.54
C THR A 67 17.18 -13.51 -12.51
N HIS A 68 16.58 -13.52 -11.31
CA HIS A 68 15.20 -13.97 -11.07
C HIS A 68 14.94 -15.39 -11.62
N ALA A 69 15.98 -16.24 -11.63
CA ALA A 69 15.89 -17.57 -12.20
C ALA A 69 14.81 -18.42 -11.48
N PRO A 70 14.07 -19.30 -12.18
CA PRO A 70 12.93 -20.07 -11.64
C PRO A 70 13.22 -20.99 -10.43
N GLY A 71 14.46 -21.10 -9.95
CA GLY A 71 14.85 -21.93 -8.82
C GLY A 71 15.59 -21.21 -7.69
N GLY A 72 15.84 -19.90 -7.81
CA GLY A 72 16.66 -19.12 -6.87
C GLY A 72 15.88 -18.42 -5.76
N THR A 73 14.72 -18.96 -5.37
CA THR A 73 13.87 -18.32 -4.36
C THR A 73 14.07 -18.93 -2.98
N ASP A 74 14.51 -18.13 -2.02
CA ASP A 74 14.16 -18.38 -0.62
C ASP A 74 12.67 -18.12 -0.50
N ARG A 75 11.89 -19.18 -0.59
CA ARG A 75 10.45 -19.10 -0.38
C ARG A 75 10.22 -18.62 1.05
N LEU A 76 9.80 -17.36 1.22
CA LEU A 76 8.91 -17.02 2.32
C LEU A 76 7.73 -17.98 2.17
N ARG A 77 7.67 -18.98 3.05
CA ARG A 77 6.57 -19.94 3.07
C ARG A 77 5.34 -19.14 3.42
N ASP A 78 4.60 -18.75 2.38
CA ASP A 78 3.24 -18.25 2.46
C ASP A 78 3.11 -17.02 3.38
N PRO A 79 3.56 -15.82 2.94
CA PRO A 79 2.96 -14.62 3.50
C PRO A 79 1.51 -14.69 3.04
N ARG A 80 0.62 -15.19 3.90
CA ARG A 80 -0.83 -15.14 3.68
C ARG A 80 -1.23 -13.69 3.69
N VAL A 81 -1.00 -13.03 2.58
CA VAL A 81 -1.38 -11.66 2.37
C VAL A 81 -2.89 -11.69 2.28
N ARG A 82 -3.56 -11.05 3.23
CA ARG A 82 -5.03 -10.97 3.27
C ARG A 82 -5.56 -10.35 1.97
N PRO A 83 -6.86 -10.50 1.68
CA PRO A 83 -7.48 -9.84 0.54
C PRO A 83 -7.13 -8.35 0.50
N GLY A 84 -6.81 -7.88 -0.70
CA GLY A 84 -6.19 -6.58 -0.92
C GLY A 84 -6.67 -5.94 -2.21
N TYR A 85 -6.09 -4.81 -2.55
CA TYR A 85 -6.42 -4.12 -3.80
C TYR A 85 -5.18 -3.82 -4.62
N VAL A 86 -5.31 -4.00 -5.94
CA VAL A 86 -4.46 -3.30 -6.90
C VAL A 86 -5.13 -1.97 -7.21
N THR A 87 -4.41 -0.88 -6.94
CA THR A 87 -4.93 0.48 -7.10
C THR A 87 -4.56 1.10 -8.44
N ASP A 88 -5.27 2.16 -8.81
CA ASP A 88 -5.09 2.84 -10.08
C ASP A 88 -3.84 3.72 -10.09
N ARG A 89 -3.30 3.92 -11.29
CA ARG A 89 -2.33 4.95 -11.63
C ARG A 89 -2.89 5.71 -12.82
N ASP A 90 -3.81 6.63 -12.55
CA ASP A 90 -4.11 7.70 -13.49
C ASP A 90 -2.87 8.61 -13.56
N VAL A 91 -2.15 8.52 -14.67
CA VAL A 91 -1.11 9.49 -15.05
C VAL A 91 -1.69 10.88 -15.25
#